data_AF-A0A7V0YIZ0-F1
#
_entry.id   AF-A0A7V0YIZ0-F1
#
_cell.length_a   1.000
_cell.length_b   1.000
_cell.length_c   1.000
_cell.angle_alpha   90.00
_cell.angle_beta   90.00
_cell.angle_gamma   90.00
#
_symmetry.space_group_name_H-M   'P 1'
#
loop_
_entity.id
_entity.type
_entity.pdbx_description
1 polymer ?
#
loop_
_entity_poly.entity_id
_entity_poly.type
_entity_poly.pdbx_seq_one_letter_code
_entity_poly.pdbx_strand_id
1 'polypeptide(L)'
;MYPSKPQALKLIDSITHPNSQIINIDDKIEFIVEGIKYPNTDNNLLHHLRNNAKEYGELALEKLINEWIQDKNSLRILESIKAFDLIAVNYLAERLDKEDYAKELIATFGDLSFKILKEKLQDENKEVRYAAADALVYMHKFHPEIVKPLTDVISQENLYLIAKNYPFYIRLGIPGTEDLLIKALDRYFSETMCLDFLNCGNSLIELNAMKIAEQNGYIVSQKIGHYYGPKWGEGN
;
A
#
# COMPACT_ATOMS: atom_id res chain seq x y z
N MET A 1 -24.74 -42.35 1.67
CA MET A 1 -23.44 -42.55 1.00
C MET A 1 -22.88 -41.16 0.73
N TYR A 2 -21.77 -40.78 1.37
CA TYR A 2 -21.20 -39.45 1.18
C TYR A 2 -20.55 -39.36 -0.21
N PRO A 3 -20.64 -38.21 -0.89
CA PRO A 3 -19.99 -38.03 -2.19
C PRO A 3 -18.48 -38.24 -2.04
N SER A 4 -17.87 -38.88 -3.04
CA SER A 4 -16.41 -38.92 -3.13
C SER A 4 -15.84 -37.50 -3.29
N LYS A 5 -14.58 -37.26 -2.87
CA LYS A 5 -13.95 -35.93 -2.97
C LYS A 5 -14.08 -35.29 -4.37
N PRO A 6 -13.88 -36.01 -5.49
CA PRO A 6 -14.09 -35.44 -6.82
C PRO A 6 -15.56 -35.09 -7.13
N GLN A 7 -16.52 -35.83 -6.58
CA GLN A 7 -17.95 -35.53 -6.75
C GLN A 7 -18.36 -34.30 -5.94
N ALA A 8 -17.81 -34.13 -4.74
CA ALA A 8 -18.06 -32.94 -3.92
C ALA A 8 -17.54 -31.66 -4.58
N LEU A 9 -16.33 -31.69 -5.16
CA LEU A 9 -15.77 -30.54 -5.88
C LEU A 9 -16.60 -30.16 -7.12
N LYS A 10 -17.05 -31.15 -7.91
CA LYS A 10 -17.95 -30.90 -9.06
C LYS A 10 -19.28 -30.29 -8.64
N LEU A 11 -19.83 -30.71 -7.50
CA LEU A 11 -21.06 -30.12 -6.98
C LEU A 11 -20.84 -28.65 -6.59
N ILE A 12 -19.73 -28.37 -5.90
CA ILE A 12 -19.37 -27.00 -5.53
C ILE A 12 -19.21 -26.14 -6.78
N ASP A 13 -18.51 -26.61 -7.81
CA ASP A 13 -18.44 -25.92 -9.11
C ASP A 13 -19.79 -25.61 -9.71
N SER A 14 -20.70 -26.58 -9.71
CA SER A 14 -22.03 -26.38 -10.28
C SER A 14 -22.81 -25.25 -9.59
N ILE A 15 -22.48 -24.93 -8.33
CA ILE A 15 -23.08 -23.84 -7.56
C ILE A 15 -22.30 -22.54 -7.76
N THR A 16 -20.98 -22.59 -7.59
CA THR A 16 -20.12 -21.40 -7.46
C THR A 16 -19.55 -20.89 -8.77
N HIS A 17 -19.78 -21.55 -9.90
CA HIS A 17 -19.29 -21.07 -11.20
C HIS A 17 -20.10 -19.84 -11.67
N PRO A 18 -19.48 -18.81 -12.29
CA PRO A 18 -20.17 -17.59 -12.75
C PRO A 18 -21.41 -17.89 -13.60
N ASN A 19 -21.29 -18.81 -14.55
CA ASN A 19 -22.38 -19.23 -15.44
C ASN A 19 -23.49 -20.08 -14.80
N SER A 20 -23.32 -20.54 -13.55
CA SER A 20 -24.39 -21.28 -12.86
C SER A 20 -25.65 -20.43 -12.73
N GLN A 21 -26.83 -21.03 -12.80
CA GLN A 21 -28.11 -20.33 -12.61
C GLN A 21 -28.79 -20.73 -11.29
N ILE A 22 -28.08 -21.44 -10.41
CA ILE A 22 -28.66 -22.01 -9.18
C ILE A 22 -28.98 -20.93 -8.15
N ILE A 23 -28.05 -19.98 -7.96
CA ILE A 23 -28.16 -18.86 -7.04
C ILE A 23 -27.65 -17.58 -7.73
N ASN A 24 -27.94 -16.41 -7.17
CA ASN A 24 -27.48 -15.13 -7.72
C ASN A 24 -25.95 -14.95 -7.52
N ILE A 25 -25.35 -13.94 -8.15
CA ILE A 25 -23.89 -13.74 -8.13
C ILE A 25 -23.38 -13.44 -6.71
N ASP A 26 -24.08 -12.59 -5.95
CA ASP A 26 -23.67 -12.20 -4.61
C ASP A 26 -23.64 -13.41 -3.66
N ASP A 27 -24.68 -14.24 -3.69
CA ASP A 27 -24.77 -15.47 -2.89
C ASP A 27 -23.66 -16.47 -3.26
N LYS A 28 -23.22 -16.51 -4.53
CA LYS A 28 -22.10 -17.38 -4.95
C LYS A 28 -20.78 -16.87 -4.37
N ILE A 29 -20.53 -15.58 -4.47
CA ILE A 29 -19.31 -14.96 -3.93
C ILE A 29 -19.29 -15.15 -2.41
N GLU A 30 -20.42 -14.92 -1.74
CA GLU A 30 -20.56 -15.14 -0.30
C GLU A 30 -20.26 -16.60 0.07
N PHE A 31 -20.83 -17.56 -0.66
CA PHE A 31 -20.54 -18.98 -0.45
C PHE A 31 -19.05 -19.30 -0.60
N ILE A 32 -18.41 -18.73 -1.63
CA ILE A 32 -16.97 -18.91 -1.87
C ILE A 32 -16.14 -18.35 -0.71
N VAL A 33 -16.45 -17.12 -0.29
CA VAL A 33 -15.72 -16.40 0.77
C VAL A 33 -15.89 -17.09 2.12
N GLU A 34 -17.11 -17.49 2.49
CA GLU A 34 -17.38 -18.27 3.69
C GLU A 34 -16.66 -19.62 3.67
N GLY A 35 -16.64 -20.29 2.51
CA GLY A 35 -15.87 -21.51 2.32
C GLY A 35 -14.37 -21.30 2.52
N ILE A 36 -13.80 -20.18 2.08
CA ILE A 36 -12.38 -19.82 2.30
C ILE A 36 -12.11 -19.57 3.79
N LYS A 37 -13.00 -18.83 4.47
CA LYS A 37 -12.89 -18.49 5.90
C LYS A 37 -12.98 -19.70 6.80
N TYR A 38 -13.77 -20.70 6.41
CA TYR A 38 -14.07 -21.84 7.26
C TYR A 38 -12.78 -22.63 7.65
N PRO A 39 -12.46 -22.76 8.95
CA PRO A 39 -11.18 -23.32 9.40
C PRO A 39 -10.91 -24.75 8.93
N ASN A 40 -11.96 -25.55 8.74
CA ASN A 40 -11.83 -26.96 8.35
C ASN A 40 -11.88 -27.18 6.83
N THR A 41 -11.92 -26.11 6.03
CA THR A 41 -11.79 -26.23 4.57
C THR A 41 -10.41 -26.79 4.23
N ASP A 42 -10.39 -27.95 3.59
CA ASP A 42 -9.15 -28.63 3.20
C ASP A 42 -8.47 -27.93 2.03
N ASN A 43 -7.15 -28.12 1.88
CA ASN A 43 -6.34 -27.39 0.90
C ASN A 43 -6.81 -27.54 -0.55
N ASN A 44 -7.39 -28.69 -0.94
CA ASN A 44 -7.87 -28.85 -2.32
C ASN A 44 -9.13 -28.03 -2.54
N LEU A 45 -10.06 -28.04 -1.57
CA LEU A 45 -11.25 -27.22 -1.64
C LEU A 45 -10.89 -25.73 -1.57
N LEU A 46 -9.95 -25.35 -0.70
CA LEU A 46 -9.46 -23.97 -0.61
C LEU A 46 -8.87 -23.48 -1.94
N HIS A 47 -8.01 -24.29 -2.59
CA HIS A 47 -7.46 -23.98 -3.90
C HIS A 47 -8.57 -23.79 -4.95
N HIS A 48 -9.56 -24.66 -4.91
CA HIS A 48 -10.71 -24.63 -5.81
C HIS A 48 -11.56 -23.37 -5.64
N LEU A 49 -11.91 -23.02 -4.39
CA LEU A 49 -12.64 -21.81 -4.06
C LEU A 49 -11.88 -20.54 -4.47
N ARG A 50 -10.55 -20.49 -4.28
CA ARG A 50 -9.70 -19.39 -4.75
C ARG A 50 -9.72 -19.26 -6.27
N ASN A 51 -9.76 -20.37 -7.01
CA ASN A 51 -9.88 -20.32 -8.46
C ASN A 51 -11.24 -19.77 -8.88
N ASN A 52 -12.32 -20.24 -8.27
CA ASN A 52 -13.67 -19.77 -8.55
C ASN A 52 -13.82 -18.27 -8.21
N ALA A 53 -13.24 -17.81 -7.09
CA ALA A 53 -13.20 -16.39 -6.75
C ALA A 53 -12.57 -15.53 -7.86
N LYS A 54 -11.46 -15.97 -8.46
CA LYS A 54 -10.80 -15.23 -9.55
C LYS A 54 -11.68 -15.07 -10.79
N GLU A 55 -12.60 -15.99 -11.05
CA GLU A 55 -13.53 -15.88 -12.18
C GLU A 55 -14.53 -14.73 -12.01
N TYR A 56 -14.74 -14.25 -10.78
CA TYR A 56 -15.56 -13.08 -10.46
C TYR A 56 -14.77 -11.76 -10.42
N GLY A 57 -13.44 -11.81 -10.60
CA GLY A 57 -12.59 -10.62 -10.65
C GLY A 57 -12.73 -9.72 -9.43
N GLU A 58 -12.90 -8.40 -9.67
CA GLU A 58 -12.93 -7.38 -8.61
C GLU A 58 -14.06 -7.57 -7.59
N LEU A 59 -15.20 -8.15 -7.97
CA LEU A 59 -16.33 -8.35 -7.05
C LEU A 59 -15.96 -9.30 -5.90
N ALA A 60 -15.30 -10.40 -6.21
CA ALA A 60 -14.83 -11.34 -5.18
C ALA A 60 -13.62 -10.79 -4.43
N LEU A 61 -12.72 -10.08 -5.13
CA LEU A 61 -11.58 -9.41 -4.50
C LEU A 61 -12.04 -8.40 -3.44
N GLU A 62 -13.02 -7.56 -3.75
CA GLU A 62 -13.58 -6.56 -2.82
C GLU A 62 -14.15 -7.23 -1.57
N LYS A 63 -14.89 -8.35 -1.73
CA LYS A 63 -15.39 -9.11 -0.58
C LYS A 63 -14.28 -9.72 0.26
N LEU A 64 -13.26 -10.31 -0.36
CA LEU A 64 -12.09 -10.82 0.38
C LEU A 64 -11.35 -9.70 1.11
N ILE A 65 -11.21 -8.52 0.52
CA ILE A 65 -10.59 -7.35 1.17
C ILE A 65 -11.44 -6.90 2.37
N ASN A 66 -12.76 -6.83 2.21
CA ASN A 66 -13.66 -6.47 3.32
C ASN A 66 -13.52 -7.45 4.49
N GLU A 67 -13.40 -8.74 4.22
CA GLU A 67 -13.12 -9.76 5.26
C GLU A 67 -11.74 -9.57 5.91
N TRP A 68 -10.72 -9.26 5.11
CA TRP A 68 -9.39 -8.96 5.66
C TRP A 68 -9.37 -7.70 6.52
N ILE A 69 -10.18 -6.68 6.20
CA ILE A 69 -10.32 -5.49 7.03
C ILE A 69 -10.92 -5.84 8.40
N GLN A 70 -11.86 -6.79 8.46
CA GLN A 70 -12.44 -7.25 9.73
C GLN A 70 -11.45 -8.10 10.56
N ASP A 71 -10.63 -8.93 9.90
CA ASP A 71 -9.57 -9.72 10.55
C ASP A 71 -8.27 -9.72 9.73
N LYS A 72 -7.42 -8.73 10.02
CA LYS A 72 -6.13 -8.54 9.32
C LYS A 72 -5.14 -9.69 9.56
N ASN A 73 -5.36 -10.51 10.59
CA ASN A 73 -4.50 -11.65 10.91
C ASN A 73 -4.88 -12.93 10.16
N SER A 74 -5.98 -12.91 9.40
CA SER A 74 -6.42 -14.07 8.64
C SER A 74 -5.51 -14.35 7.44
N LEU A 75 -4.53 -15.24 7.65
CA LEU A 75 -3.62 -15.69 6.60
C LEU A 75 -4.37 -16.30 5.40
N ARG A 76 -5.46 -17.03 5.67
CA ARG A 76 -6.27 -17.65 4.60
C ARG A 76 -6.87 -16.62 3.66
N ILE A 77 -7.39 -15.51 4.21
CA ILE A 77 -7.97 -14.44 3.42
C ILE A 77 -6.87 -13.66 2.71
N LEU A 78 -5.80 -13.28 3.43
CA LEU A 78 -4.66 -12.59 2.83
C LEU A 78 -4.06 -13.36 1.64
N GLU A 79 -3.83 -14.66 1.78
CA GLU A 79 -3.36 -15.51 0.69
C GLU A 79 -4.37 -15.62 -0.47
N SER A 80 -5.67 -15.57 -0.17
CA SER A 80 -6.72 -15.58 -1.20
C SER A 80 -6.75 -14.29 -1.99
N ILE A 81 -6.56 -13.14 -1.35
CA ILE A 81 -6.36 -11.83 -2.00
C ILE A 81 -5.07 -11.87 -2.84
N LYS A 82 -3.95 -12.34 -2.27
CA LYS A 82 -2.67 -12.45 -2.98
C LYS A 82 -2.72 -13.34 -4.21
N ALA A 83 -3.63 -14.32 -4.25
CA ALA A 83 -3.82 -15.18 -5.42
C ALA A 83 -4.38 -14.43 -6.65
N PHE A 84 -4.92 -13.22 -6.49
CA PHE A 84 -5.29 -12.34 -7.60
C PHE A 84 -4.08 -11.60 -8.20
N ASP A 85 -2.91 -11.69 -7.58
CA ASP A 85 -1.64 -11.21 -8.12
C ASP A 85 -1.73 -9.73 -8.56
N LEU A 86 -1.33 -9.41 -9.81
CA LEU A 86 -1.30 -8.04 -10.32
C LEU A 86 -2.69 -7.38 -10.34
N ILE A 87 -3.79 -8.15 -10.43
CA ILE A 87 -5.15 -7.62 -10.36
C ILE A 87 -5.37 -6.97 -8.99
N ALA A 88 -4.99 -7.65 -7.90
CA ALA A 88 -5.12 -7.09 -6.57
C ALA A 88 -4.20 -5.90 -6.35
N VAL A 89 -2.96 -5.96 -6.84
CA VAL A 89 -2.02 -4.83 -6.72
C VAL A 89 -2.56 -3.59 -7.45
N ASN A 90 -3.06 -3.72 -8.68
CA ASN A 90 -3.64 -2.60 -9.41
C ASN A 90 -4.88 -2.04 -8.72
N TYR A 91 -5.79 -2.92 -8.28
CA TYR A 91 -6.99 -2.52 -7.53
C TYR A 91 -6.66 -1.68 -6.30
N LEU A 92 -5.65 -2.10 -5.51
CA LEU A 92 -5.21 -1.39 -4.32
C LEU A 92 -4.46 -0.09 -4.69
N ALA A 93 -3.65 -0.11 -5.74
CA ALA A 93 -2.87 1.03 -6.21
C ALA A 93 -3.76 2.21 -6.65
N GLU A 94 -4.94 1.95 -7.21
CA GLU A 94 -5.95 2.96 -7.60
C GLU A 94 -6.70 3.60 -6.42
N ARG A 95 -6.54 3.01 -5.23
CA ARG A 95 -7.25 3.39 -3.99
C ARG A 95 -6.31 3.91 -2.90
N LEU A 96 -5.01 4.01 -3.16
CA LEU A 96 -4.00 4.43 -2.18
C LEU A 96 -4.32 5.76 -1.48
N ASP A 97 -4.81 6.74 -2.22
CA ASP A 97 -5.14 8.08 -1.74
C ASP A 97 -6.55 8.19 -1.14
N LYS A 98 -7.35 7.12 -1.22
CA LYS A 98 -8.77 7.11 -0.84
C LYS A 98 -9.05 6.21 0.36
N GLU A 99 -8.28 5.13 0.49
CA GLU A 99 -8.55 4.04 1.41
C GLU A 99 -7.30 3.71 2.22
N ASP A 100 -7.32 3.96 3.53
CA ASP A 100 -6.13 3.75 4.38
C ASP A 100 -5.68 2.29 4.42
N TYR A 101 -6.60 1.33 4.33
CA TYR A 101 -6.28 -0.10 4.31
C TYR A 101 -5.44 -0.48 3.07
N ALA A 102 -5.56 0.27 1.96
CA ALA A 102 -4.88 -0.06 0.72
C ALA A 102 -3.36 0.06 0.87
N LYS A 103 -2.88 1.04 1.66
CA LYS A 103 -1.45 1.28 1.93
C LYS A 103 -0.80 0.10 2.65
N GLU A 104 -1.48 -0.45 3.66
CA GLU A 104 -1.00 -1.61 4.41
C GLU A 104 -1.10 -2.90 3.59
N LEU A 105 -2.25 -3.14 2.96
CA LEU A 105 -2.49 -4.40 2.23
C LEU A 105 -1.59 -4.53 1.01
N ILE A 106 -1.41 -3.45 0.22
CA ILE A 106 -0.55 -3.49 -0.96
C ILE A 106 0.90 -3.80 -0.58
N ALA A 107 1.37 -3.28 0.57
CA ALA A 107 2.73 -3.50 1.05
C ALA A 107 3.02 -4.98 1.29
N THR A 108 2.00 -5.79 1.58
CA THR A 108 2.17 -7.23 1.79
C THR A 108 2.56 -8.01 0.53
N PHE A 109 2.39 -7.44 -0.66
CA PHE A 109 2.69 -8.08 -1.95
C PHE A 109 4.17 -8.04 -2.34
N GLY A 110 5.02 -7.33 -1.59
CA GLY A 110 6.46 -7.29 -1.83
C GLY A 110 6.82 -6.78 -3.22
N ASP A 111 7.66 -7.51 -3.95
CA ASP A 111 8.28 -7.09 -5.22
C ASP A 111 7.26 -6.61 -6.26
N LEU A 112 6.13 -7.32 -6.35
CA LEU A 112 5.07 -7.01 -7.31
C LEU A 112 4.53 -5.59 -7.12
N SER A 113 4.30 -5.22 -5.86
CA SER A 113 3.85 -3.88 -5.50
C SER A 113 4.96 -2.84 -5.46
N PHE A 114 6.21 -3.23 -5.15
CA PHE A 114 7.31 -2.29 -4.97
C PHE A 114 7.54 -1.43 -6.21
N LYS A 115 7.53 -2.03 -7.40
CA LYS A 115 7.72 -1.30 -8.66
C LYS A 115 6.62 -0.25 -8.86
N ILE A 116 5.35 -0.63 -8.66
CA ILE A 116 4.19 0.25 -8.85
C ILE A 116 4.23 1.40 -7.83
N LEU A 117 4.54 1.10 -6.57
CA LEU A 117 4.65 2.12 -5.51
C LEU A 117 5.78 3.11 -5.79
N LYS A 118 6.93 2.63 -6.29
CA LYS A 118 8.06 3.49 -6.66
C LYS A 118 7.71 4.43 -7.82
N GLU A 119 6.90 3.98 -8.78
CA GLU A 119 6.39 4.83 -9.85
C GLU A 119 5.42 5.90 -9.27
N LYS A 120 4.51 5.49 -8.38
CA LYS A 120 3.55 6.40 -7.72
C LYS A 120 4.16 7.43 -6.79
N LEU A 121 5.35 7.20 -6.24
CA LEU A 121 6.11 8.24 -5.54
C LEU A 121 6.39 9.47 -6.40
N GLN A 122 6.28 9.35 -7.72
CA GLN A 122 6.53 10.40 -8.71
C GLN A 122 5.24 10.89 -9.39
N ASP A 123 4.08 10.49 -8.88
CA ASP A 123 2.78 10.90 -9.42
C ASP A 123 2.62 12.43 -9.37
N GLU A 124 1.90 13.02 -10.32
CA GLU A 124 1.64 14.47 -10.34
C GLU A 124 0.76 14.89 -9.15
N ASN A 125 -0.16 14.01 -8.73
CA ASN A 125 -0.99 14.21 -7.56
C ASN A 125 -0.20 13.94 -6.27
N LYS A 126 -0.05 14.99 -5.45
CA LYS A 126 0.66 14.89 -4.17
C LYS A 126 0.06 13.86 -3.20
N GLU A 127 -1.26 13.69 -3.23
CA GLU A 127 -1.96 12.74 -2.36
C GLU A 127 -1.55 11.30 -2.68
N VAL A 128 -1.44 10.99 -3.98
CA VAL A 128 -0.95 9.69 -4.46
C VAL A 128 0.52 9.49 -4.09
N ARG A 129 1.37 10.52 -4.22
CA ARG A 129 2.78 10.44 -3.78
C ARG A 129 2.90 10.14 -2.29
N TYR A 130 2.12 10.82 -1.45
CA TYR A 130 2.15 10.64 -0.01
C TYR A 130 1.65 9.25 0.39
N ALA A 131 0.58 8.78 -0.23
CA ALA A 131 0.05 7.44 0.03
C ALA A 131 1.01 6.34 -0.45
N ALA A 132 1.71 6.53 -1.58
CA ALA A 132 2.75 5.61 -2.03
C ALA A 132 3.94 5.58 -1.06
N ALA A 133 4.31 6.74 -0.49
CA ALA A 133 5.31 6.83 0.56
C ALA A 133 4.90 6.07 1.82
N ASP A 134 3.65 6.24 2.28
CA ASP A 134 3.10 5.45 3.41
C ASP A 134 3.20 3.95 3.15
N ALA A 135 2.75 3.49 1.98
CA ALA A 135 2.77 2.08 1.60
C ALA A 135 4.20 1.52 1.55
N LEU A 136 5.19 2.31 1.09
CA LEU A 136 6.59 1.90 1.09
C LEU A 136 7.20 1.86 2.50
N VAL A 137 6.74 2.70 3.44
CA VAL A 137 7.14 2.58 4.84
C VAL A 137 6.52 1.32 5.47
N TYR A 138 5.24 1.01 5.20
CA TYR A 138 4.65 -0.29 5.58
C TYR A 138 5.44 -1.45 4.99
N MET A 139 5.85 -1.35 3.72
CA MET A 139 6.66 -2.39 3.07
C MET A 139 8.03 -2.52 3.73
N HIS A 140 8.64 -1.43 4.21
CA HIS A 140 9.90 -1.51 4.93
C HIS A 140 9.77 -2.34 6.23
N LYS A 141 8.59 -2.31 6.88
CA LYS A 141 8.29 -3.14 8.06
C LYS A 141 8.14 -4.62 7.72
N PHE A 142 7.45 -4.95 6.62
CA PHE A 142 7.14 -6.33 6.25
C PHE A 142 8.23 -7.02 5.42
N HIS A 143 8.89 -6.26 4.54
CA HIS A 143 9.85 -6.71 3.52
C HIS A 143 11.03 -5.71 3.40
N PRO A 144 11.82 -5.52 4.48
CA PRO A 144 12.90 -4.53 4.49
C PRO A 144 13.92 -4.72 3.37
N GLU A 145 14.17 -5.96 2.94
CA GLU A 145 15.07 -6.32 1.85
C GLU A 145 14.62 -5.78 0.49
N ILE A 146 13.31 -5.67 0.27
CA ILE A 146 12.73 -5.16 -0.98
C ILE A 146 12.85 -3.63 -1.04
N VAL A 147 12.68 -2.95 0.10
CA VAL A 147 12.80 -1.49 0.20
C VAL A 147 14.26 -1.04 0.31
N LYS A 148 15.19 -1.97 0.55
CA LYS A 148 16.63 -1.70 0.68
C LYS A 148 17.22 -0.79 -0.41
N PRO A 149 16.85 -0.90 -1.71
CA PRO A 149 17.34 0.01 -2.74
C PRO A 149 16.94 1.48 -2.53
N LEU A 150 15.86 1.78 -1.78
CA LEU A 150 15.49 3.14 -1.38
C LEU A 150 16.22 3.58 -0.12
N THR A 151 16.51 2.68 0.81
CA THR A 151 17.22 3.07 2.06
C THR A 151 18.74 3.18 1.87
N ASP A 152 19.34 2.36 1.00
CA ASP A 152 20.79 2.41 0.70
C ASP A 152 21.23 3.77 0.12
N VAL A 153 20.30 4.53 -0.44
CA VAL A 153 20.50 5.88 -1.00
C VAL A 153 21.00 6.86 0.07
N ILE A 154 20.60 6.65 1.33
CA ILE A 154 21.02 7.45 2.49
C ILE A 154 22.52 7.26 2.72
N SER A 155 23.00 6.02 2.76
CA SER A 155 24.42 5.69 2.95
C SER A 155 25.29 6.15 1.78
N GLN A 156 24.71 6.28 0.59
CA GLN A 156 25.38 6.80 -0.61
C GLN A 156 25.34 8.33 -0.70
N GLU A 157 24.66 9.01 0.23
CA GLU A 157 24.41 10.45 0.23
C GLU A 157 23.90 10.98 -1.12
N ASN A 158 23.09 10.20 -1.84
CA ASN A 158 22.61 10.58 -3.17
C ASN A 158 21.45 11.58 -3.04
N LEU A 159 21.81 12.86 -2.85
CA LEU A 159 20.89 13.97 -2.60
C LEU A 159 19.80 14.11 -3.68
N TYR A 160 20.10 13.78 -4.94
CA TYR A 160 19.11 13.83 -6.02
C TYR A 160 17.97 12.83 -5.78
N LEU A 161 18.32 11.58 -5.45
CA LEU A 161 17.32 10.55 -5.19
C LEU A 161 16.60 10.77 -3.84
N ILE A 162 17.28 11.39 -2.87
CA ILE A 162 16.67 11.84 -1.61
C ILE A 162 15.61 12.91 -1.90
N ALA A 163 15.98 13.99 -2.61
CA ALA A 163 15.04 15.04 -3.00
C ALA A 163 13.90 14.49 -3.86
N LYS A 164 14.18 13.57 -4.77
CA LYS A 164 13.14 12.99 -5.64
C LYS A 164 12.09 12.17 -4.87
N ASN A 165 12.46 11.53 -3.78
CA ASN A 165 11.57 10.66 -2.99
C ASN A 165 11.39 11.16 -1.55
N TYR A 166 11.53 12.46 -1.32
CA TYR A 166 11.53 13.04 0.04
C TYR A 166 10.30 12.67 0.89
N PRO A 167 9.07 12.46 0.37
CA PRO A 167 7.94 12.09 1.22
C PRO A 167 8.18 10.75 1.91
N PHE A 168 8.83 9.79 1.23
CA PHE A 168 9.20 8.51 1.82
C PHE A 168 10.18 8.70 2.98
N TYR A 169 11.24 9.49 2.79
CA TYR A 169 12.26 9.67 3.83
C TYR A 169 11.78 10.49 5.04
N ILE A 170 10.91 11.49 4.83
CA ILE A 170 10.26 12.18 5.95
C ILE A 170 9.42 11.18 6.75
N ARG A 171 8.56 10.41 6.09
CA ARG A 171 7.67 9.43 6.75
C ARG A 171 8.43 8.30 7.43
N LEU A 172 9.55 7.88 6.84
CA LEU A 172 10.46 6.89 7.42
C LEU A 172 11.20 7.43 8.66
N GLY A 173 11.48 8.73 8.73
CA GLY A 173 11.85 9.43 9.95
C GLY A 173 13.05 8.87 10.71
N ILE A 174 14.08 8.38 10.01
CA ILE A 174 15.27 7.79 10.65
C ILE A 174 16.09 8.89 11.34
N PRO A 175 16.29 8.86 12.67
CA PRO A 175 17.11 9.84 13.36
C PRO A 175 18.56 9.83 12.84
N GLY A 176 19.13 11.02 12.66
CA GLY A 176 20.47 11.22 12.08
C GLY A 176 20.47 11.42 10.56
N THR A 177 19.30 11.38 9.90
CA THR A 177 19.18 11.63 8.44
C THR A 177 18.68 13.03 8.10
N GLU A 178 18.35 13.85 9.10
CA GLU A 178 17.81 15.20 8.96
C GLU A 178 18.73 16.08 8.10
N ASP A 179 20.03 16.05 8.35
CA ASP A 179 21.01 16.86 7.60
C ASP A 179 21.06 16.48 6.12
N LEU A 180 20.88 15.20 5.77
CA LEU A 180 20.85 14.75 4.38
C LEU A 180 19.60 15.25 3.68
N LEU A 181 18.45 15.24 4.36
CA LEU A 181 17.20 15.79 3.83
C LEU A 181 17.32 17.30 3.63
N ILE A 182 17.88 18.02 4.60
CA ILE A 182 18.11 19.46 4.52
C ILE A 182 19.03 19.80 3.33
N LYS A 183 20.14 19.07 3.17
CA LYS A 183 21.05 19.23 2.01
C LYS A 183 20.35 18.94 0.67
N ALA A 184 19.46 17.95 0.64
CA ALA A 184 18.69 17.62 -0.56
C ALA A 184 17.70 18.75 -0.90
N LEU A 185 17.01 19.32 0.10
CA LEU A 185 16.15 20.48 -0.07
C LEU A 185 16.92 21.70 -0.59
N ASP A 186 18.06 22.02 0.01
CA ASP A 186 18.90 23.16 -0.39
C ASP A 186 19.38 23.04 -1.84
N ARG A 187 19.84 21.84 -2.23
CA ARG A 187 20.39 21.60 -3.57
C ARG A 187 19.34 21.47 -4.67
N TYR A 188 18.19 20.89 -4.36
CA TYR A 188 17.13 20.56 -5.34
C TYR A 188 15.81 21.24 -4.99
N PHE A 189 15.89 22.50 -4.54
CA PHE A 189 14.77 23.25 -4.04
C PHE A 189 13.52 23.17 -4.93
N SER A 190 12.38 22.97 -4.29
CA SER A 190 11.06 23.22 -4.89
C SER A 190 10.13 23.72 -3.79
N GLU A 191 9.17 24.58 -4.14
CA GLU A 191 8.21 25.11 -3.17
C GLU A 191 7.41 24.01 -2.49
N THR A 192 7.05 22.94 -3.22
CA THR A 192 6.29 21.81 -2.65
C THR A 192 7.13 21.05 -1.61
N MET A 193 8.39 20.73 -1.93
CA MET A 193 9.28 20.06 -0.98
C MET A 193 9.57 20.96 0.23
N CYS A 194 9.82 22.25 0.00
CA CYS A 194 10.04 23.21 1.08
C CYS A 194 8.82 23.30 2.01
N LEU A 195 7.61 23.41 1.44
CA LEU A 195 6.37 23.46 2.21
C LEU A 195 6.14 22.18 3.03
N ASP A 196 6.45 21.01 2.47
CA ASP A 196 6.39 19.74 3.20
C ASP A 196 7.39 19.70 4.36
N PHE A 197 8.62 20.16 4.14
CA PHE A 197 9.65 20.22 5.18
C PHE A 197 9.32 21.21 6.28
N LEU A 198 8.72 22.37 5.95
CA LEU A 198 8.25 23.37 6.90
C LEU A 198 7.12 22.86 7.81
N ASN A 199 6.45 21.77 7.42
CA ASN A 199 5.29 21.23 8.13
C ASN A 199 5.50 19.75 8.51
N CYS A 200 6.73 19.24 8.52
CA CYS A 200 6.99 17.82 8.72
C CYS A 200 6.96 17.39 10.20
N GLY A 201 6.99 18.32 11.16
CA GLY A 201 6.97 18.03 12.59
C GLY A 201 8.35 17.74 13.21
N ASN A 202 9.44 17.82 12.43
CA ASN A 202 10.81 17.76 12.96
C ASN A 202 11.41 19.17 13.03
N SER A 203 11.64 19.68 14.23
CA SER A 203 12.05 21.07 14.44
C SER A 203 13.38 21.44 13.78
N LEU A 204 14.32 20.50 13.63
CA LEU A 204 15.59 20.76 12.95
C LEU A 204 15.37 20.94 11.45
N ILE A 205 14.54 20.08 10.84
CA ILE A 205 14.18 20.17 9.42
C ILE A 205 13.38 21.45 9.17
N GLU A 206 12.35 21.74 9.97
CA GLU A 206 11.49 22.92 9.81
C GLU A 206 12.29 24.23 9.91
N LEU A 207 13.18 24.35 10.90
CA LEU A 207 14.02 25.53 11.08
C LEU A 207 14.95 25.79 9.89
N ASN A 208 15.54 24.73 9.33
CA ASN A 208 16.44 24.88 8.19
C ASN A 208 15.68 25.07 6.87
N ALA A 209 14.51 24.46 6.72
CA ALA A 209 13.63 24.71 5.59
C ALA A 209 13.19 26.18 5.53
N MET A 210 12.95 26.83 6.67
CA MET A 210 12.66 28.26 6.74
C MET A 210 13.82 29.12 6.22
N LYS A 211 15.07 28.79 6.59
CA LYS A 211 16.26 29.49 6.07
C LYS A 211 16.42 29.30 4.57
N ILE A 212 16.24 28.07 4.08
CA ILE A 212 16.35 27.75 2.65
C ILE A 212 15.24 28.45 1.86
N ALA A 213 14.02 28.54 2.41
CA ALA A 213 12.91 29.29 1.84
C ALA A 213 13.31 30.76 1.60
N GLU A 214 13.83 31.44 2.63
CA GLU A 214 14.28 32.82 2.53
C GLU A 214 15.37 33.00 1.47
N GLN A 215 16.36 32.10 1.43
CA GLN A 215 17.44 32.13 0.45
C GLN A 215 16.97 31.95 -0.99
N ASN A 216 15.88 31.20 -1.20
CA ASN A 216 15.27 30.96 -2.50
C ASN A 216 14.11 31.94 -2.82
N GLY A 217 13.91 32.98 -2.00
CA GLY A 217 12.86 33.98 -2.20
C GLY A 217 11.43 33.46 -1.98
N TYR A 218 11.27 32.30 -1.32
CA TYR A 218 9.98 31.72 -0.97
C TYR A 218 9.46 32.34 0.33
N ILE A 219 8.34 33.07 0.23
CA ILE A 219 7.76 33.78 1.36
C ILE A 219 6.97 32.81 2.24
N VAL A 220 7.49 32.54 3.43
CA VAL A 220 6.80 31.72 4.44
C VAL A 220 5.80 32.59 5.21
N SER A 221 4.55 32.14 5.27
CA SER A 221 3.51 32.77 6.08
C SER A 221 2.74 31.71 6.85
N GLN A 222 2.24 32.07 8.04
CA GLN A 222 1.45 31.16 8.86
C GLN A 222 -0.03 31.28 8.50
N LYS A 223 -0.69 30.12 8.37
CA LYS A 223 -2.13 30.03 8.20
C LYS A 223 -2.69 29.05 9.22
N ILE A 224 -3.83 29.40 9.84
CA ILE A 224 -4.55 28.49 10.73
C ILE A 224 -5.14 27.35 9.87
N GLY A 225 -4.81 26.11 10.23
CA GLY A 225 -5.33 24.90 9.58
C GLY A 225 -4.40 23.71 9.75
N HIS A 226 -4.82 22.56 9.21
CA HIS A 226 -3.98 21.37 9.13
C HIS A 226 -3.35 21.29 7.75
N TYR A 227 -2.02 21.22 7.70
CA TYR A 227 -1.30 20.89 6.48
C TYR A 227 -1.29 19.38 6.29
N TYR A 228 -1.93 18.92 5.20
CA TYR A 228 -1.89 17.53 4.78
C TYR A 228 -0.65 17.29 3.92
N GLY A 229 0.34 16.63 4.53
CA GLY A 229 1.65 16.34 3.94
C GLY A 229 2.43 15.36 4.81
N PRO A 230 3.64 14.95 4.38
CA PRO A 230 4.42 13.94 5.08
C PRO A 230 4.85 14.43 6.46
N LYS A 231 4.64 13.58 7.48
CA LYS A 231 5.05 13.84 8.86
C LYS A 231 6.22 12.96 9.24
N TRP A 232 7.16 13.55 9.96
CA TRP A 232 8.40 12.92 10.39
C TRP A 232 8.12 11.65 11.20
N GLY A 233 8.51 10.50 10.67
CA GLY A 233 8.37 9.21 11.35
C GLY A 233 6.92 8.73 11.55
N GLU A 234 5.92 9.37 10.93
CA GLU A 234 4.51 8.94 11.07
C GLU A 234 4.27 7.53 10.52
N GLY A 235 5.12 7.07 9.60
CA GLY A 235 5.03 5.71 9.09
C GLY A 235 5.65 4.65 10.00
N ASN A 236 6.39 5.02 11.06
CA ASN A 236 7.08 4.09 11.97
C ASN A 236 6.17 3.51 13.06
#